data_AF-A0A5C1ART3-F1
#
_entry.id   AF-A0A5C1ART3-F1
#
_cell.length_a   1.000
_cell.length_b   1.000
_cell.length_c   1.000
_cell.angle_alpha   90.00
_cell.angle_beta   90.00
_cell.angle_gamma   90.00
#
_symmetry.space_group_name_H-M   'P 1'
#
loop_
_entity.id
_entity.type
_entity.pdbx_description
1 polymer ?
#
loop_
_entity_poly.entity_id
_entity_poly.type
_entity_poly.pdbx_seq_one_letter_code
_entity_poly.pdbx_strand_id
1 'polypeptide(L)'
;MDARVPRTTNWDAVDLSPPKVFDDIELIEWGSTESFRRQRAEWLRDVRRQGGMKLGPMREIITAVADYMSPKNDAAWPSRERLAADLGWSLSSVKRALTLAIAWGWLTRSRRPNSSNEYRMSYSHEVRSLVVRWHADRIADFEARAATKKEAGASSARLRSEPSESPDVSHPTAQVRAVHGVRPEPLTCPVSSFIDPEDRSETERLGEAEQDMASGFEQKKASRDEVISILGRGDVEAGEQVAATLGPARLGYLVSLVDQEGMVGAHRAILEARNSVAPHH
;
A
#
# COMPACT_ATOMS: atom_id res chain seq x y z
N MET A 1 -16.89 37.87 21.93
CA MET A 1 -16.44 36.48 22.15
C MET A 1 -17.15 35.62 21.11
N ASP A 2 -16.52 35.41 19.96
CA ASP A 2 -17.12 34.64 18.87
C ASP A 2 -17.11 33.15 19.22
N ALA A 3 -18.31 32.62 19.48
CA ALA A 3 -18.52 31.20 19.62
C ALA A 3 -18.28 30.53 18.25
N ARG A 4 -17.10 29.92 18.08
CA ARG A 4 -16.81 29.09 16.92
C ARG A 4 -17.84 27.95 16.88
N VAL A 5 -18.67 27.95 15.84
CA VAL A 5 -19.61 26.86 15.54
C VAL A 5 -18.81 25.55 15.47
N PRO A 6 -19.21 24.50 16.20
CA PRO A 6 -18.54 23.21 16.11
C PRO A 6 -18.67 22.67 14.69
N ARG A 7 -17.52 22.40 14.04
CA ARG A 7 -17.47 21.71 12.75
C ARG A 7 -18.31 20.43 12.86
N THR A 8 -19.35 20.32 12.05
CA THR A 8 -20.12 19.11 11.87
C THR A 8 -19.18 18.02 11.35
N THR A 9 -18.77 17.12 12.23
CA THR A 9 -18.21 15.84 11.82
C THR A 9 -19.27 15.13 10.99
N ASN A 10 -18.99 14.86 9.70
CA ASN A 10 -19.84 14.19 8.68
C ASN A 10 -20.26 12.74 9.03
N TRP A 11 -20.59 12.48 10.29
CA TRP A 11 -20.69 11.15 10.84
C TRP A 11 -21.96 10.99 11.66
N ASP A 12 -23.04 10.55 11.01
CA ASP A 12 -24.24 10.10 11.72
C ASP A 12 -23.91 8.85 12.55
N ALA A 13 -24.30 8.86 13.82
CA ALA A 13 -24.00 7.79 14.78
C ALA A 13 -24.64 6.44 14.42
N VAL A 14 -25.72 6.48 13.63
CA VAL A 14 -26.51 5.31 13.22
C VAL A 14 -25.75 4.44 12.19
N ASP A 15 -24.83 5.01 11.42
CA ASP A 15 -24.09 4.31 10.36
C ASP A 15 -22.79 3.62 10.83
N LEU A 16 -22.43 3.80 12.10
CA LEU A 16 -21.11 3.43 12.63
C LEU A 16 -21.19 2.29 13.65
N SER A 17 -22.35 2.04 14.24
CA SER A 17 -22.44 0.88 15.11
C SER A 17 -22.56 -0.38 14.26
N PRO A 18 -21.83 -1.46 14.59
CA PRO A 18 -22.17 -2.76 14.03
C PRO A 18 -23.67 -3.03 14.28
N PRO A 19 -24.39 -3.64 13.32
CA PRO A 19 -25.84 -3.83 13.42
C PRO A 19 -26.26 -4.68 14.64
N LYS A 20 -25.30 -5.38 15.26
CA LYS A 20 -25.46 -6.20 16.46
C LYS A 20 -24.16 -6.16 17.26
N VAL A 21 -24.24 -6.29 18.59
CA VAL A 21 -23.05 -6.59 19.41
C VAL A 21 -22.61 -8.01 19.05
N PHE A 22 -21.37 -8.15 18.59
CA PHE A 22 -20.82 -9.41 18.14
C PHE A 22 -20.25 -10.18 19.33
N ASP A 23 -20.93 -11.25 19.74
CA ASP A 23 -20.46 -12.18 20.77
C ASP A 23 -19.48 -13.23 20.19
N ASP A 24 -19.27 -13.22 18.86
CA ASP A 24 -18.46 -14.18 18.09
C ASP A 24 -17.05 -13.67 17.76
N ILE A 25 -16.52 -12.74 18.56
CA ILE A 25 -15.18 -12.18 18.35
C ILE A 25 -14.13 -13.16 18.85
N GLU A 26 -13.34 -13.69 17.93
CA GLU A 26 -12.24 -14.61 18.20
C GLU A 26 -10.89 -13.95 17.91
N LEU A 27 -9.89 -14.28 18.73
CA LEU A 27 -8.50 -13.90 18.47
C LEU A 27 -7.94 -14.76 17.35
N ILE A 28 -7.13 -14.15 16.49
CA ILE A 28 -6.42 -14.88 15.45
C ILE A 28 -5.26 -15.64 16.09
N GLU A 29 -5.32 -16.97 16.08
CA GLU A 29 -4.27 -17.85 16.60
C GLU A 29 -3.28 -18.27 15.51
N TRP A 30 -2.00 -18.36 15.83
CA TRP A 30 -0.95 -18.75 14.90
C TRP A 30 0.18 -19.48 15.64
N GLY A 31 0.84 -20.41 14.96
CA GLY A 31 1.86 -21.29 15.58
C GLY A 31 3.29 -21.04 15.09
N SER A 32 3.48 -20.20 14.07
CA SER A 32 4.78 -19.90 13.49
C SER A 32 4.84 -18.49 12.88
N THR A 33 6.04 -17.95 12.70
CA THR A 33 6.27 -16.65 12.04
C THR A 33 5.63 -16.56 10.65
N GLU A 34 5.69 -17.64 9.87
CA GLU A 34 5.09 -17.68 8.54
C GLU A 34 3.55 -17.67 8.62
N SER A 35 2.98 -18.46 9.54
CA SER A 35 1.53 -18.47 9.76
C SER A 35 1.02 -17.12 10.26
N PHE A 36 1.77 -16.40 11.09
CA PHE A 36 1.46 -15.02 11.47
C PHE A 36 1.40 -14.10 10.26
N ARG A 37 2.44 -14.10 9.41
CA ARG A 37 2.50 -13.24 8.21
C ARG A 37 1.32 -13.50 7.28
N ARG A 38 0.99 -14.79 7.05
CA ARG A 38 -0.15 -15.22 6.24
C ARG A 38 -1.47 -14.70 6.82
N GLN A 39 -1.69 -14.91 8.11
CA GLN A 39 -2.94 -14.51 8.77
C GLN A 39 -3.10 -12.99 8.84
N ARG A 40 -2.02 -12.25 9.14
CA ARG A 40 -2.02 -10.78 9.07
C ARG A 40 -2.36 -10.28 7.67
N ALA A 41 -1.80 -10.89 6.63
CA ALA A 41 -2.07 -10.50 5.25
C ALA A 41 -3.52 -10.77 4.84
N GLU A 42 -4.07 -11.92 5.24
CA GLU A 42 -5.49 -12.26 5.03
C GLU A 42 -6.42 -11.31 5.77
N TRP A 43 -6.09 -10.98 7.02
CA TRP A 43 -6.81 -9.99 7.85
C TRP A 43 -6.82 -8.60 7.24
N LEU A 44 -5.67 -8.10 6.82
CA LEU A 44 -5.62 -6.81 6.12
C LEU A 44 -6.36 -6.85 4.78
N ARG A 45 -6.36 -7.98 4.05
CA ARG A 45 -7.14 -8.13 2.83
C ARG A 45 -8.64 -8.02 3.11
N ASP A 46 -9.14 -8.69 4.13
CA ASP A 46 -10.56 -8.63 4.50
C ASP A 46 -10.97 -7.23 5.01
N VAL A 47 -10.12 -6.58 5.81
CA VAL A 47 -10.33 -5.17 6.20
C VAL A 47 -10.42 -4.26 4.98
N ARG A 48 -9.54 -4.43 3.98
CA ARG A 48 -9.55 -3.64 2.73
C ARG A 48 -10.77 -3.91 1.86
N ARG A 49 -11.35 -5.09 1.95
CA ARG A 49 -12.59 -5.44 1.24
C ARG A 49 -13.80 -4.67 1.79
N GLN A 50 -13.73 -4.04 2.96
CA GLN A 50 -14.82 -3.14 3.38
C GLN A 50 -14.97 -1.96 2.41
N GLY A 51 -16.11 -1.94 1.71
CA GLY A 51 -16.36 -1.03 0.58
C GLY A 51 -16.96 0.33 0.92
N GLY A 52 -17.34 0.56 2.17
CA GLY A 52 -17.96 1.83 2.58
C GLY A 52 -16.92 2.93 2.81
N MET A 53 -17.04 4.07 2.13
CA MET A 53 -16.20 5.25 2.39
C MET A 53 -16.25 5.71 3.86
N LYS A 54 -17.40 5.49 4.51
CA LYS A 54 -17.61 5.75 5.95
C LYS A 54 -16.73 4.86 6.86
N LEU A 55 -16.26 3.70 6.39
CA LEU A 55 -15.35 2.86 7.18
C LEU A 55 -13.87 3.12 6.87
N GLY A 56 -13.56 4.07 5.98
CA GLY A 56 -12.19 4.44 5.60
C GLY A 56 -11.27 4.68 6.80
N PRO A 57 -11.61 5.58 7.74
CA PRO A 57 -10.75 5.83 8.90
C PRO A 57 -10.54 4.60 9.80
N MET A 58 -11.50 3.70 9.89
CA MET A 58 -11.31 2.46 10.63
C MET A 58 -10.31 1.53 9.93
N ARG A 59 -10.38 1.44 8.61
CA ARG A 59 -9.42 0.64 7.83
C ARG A 59 -8.00 1.18 7.95
N GLU A 60 -7.83 2.50 7.87
CA GLU A 60 -6.51 3.13 7.99
C GLU A 60 -5.93 2.94 9.40
N ILE A 61 -6.74 3.11 10.47
CA ILE A 61 -6.22 2.87 11.83
C ILE A 61 -5.87 1.39 12.06
N ILE A 62 -6.65 0.46 11.50
CA ILE A 62 -6.35 -0.98 11.58
C ILE A 62 -5.02 -1.27 10.88
N THR A 63 -4.80 -0.69 9.70
CA THR A 63 -3.55 -0.85 8.95
C THR A 63 -2.36 -0.28 9.73
N ALA A 64 -2.49 0.93 10.28
CA ALA A 64 -1.44 1.53 11.10
C ALA A 64 -1.13 0.70 12.35
N VAL A 65 -2.15 0.21 13.06
CA VAL A 65 -1.97 -0.68 14.22
C VAL A 65 -1.28 -1.98 13.80
N ALA A 66 -1.62 -2.52 12.62
CA ALA A 66 -1.01 -3.74 12.10
C ALA A 66 0.49 -3.61 11.87
N ASP A 67 1.00 -2.42 11.53
CA ASP A 67 2.43 -2.18 11.29
C ASP A 67 3.27 -2.29 12.57
N TYR A 68 2.64 -2.11 13.73
CA TYR A 68 3.26 -2.35 15.04
C TYR A 68 3.18 -3.81 15.50
N MET A 69 2.50 -4.69 14.77
CA MET A 69 2.39 -6.11 15.11
C MET A 69 3.57 -6.88 14.56
N SER A 70 4.07 -7.84 15.33
CA SER A 70 5.17 -8.69 14.90
C SER A 70 4.96 -10.14 15.35
N PRO A 71 5.58 -11.13 14.69
CA PRO A 71 5.50 -12.51 15.15
C PRO A 71 6.24 -12.77 16.48
N LYS A 72 6.94 -11.78 17.04
CA LYS A 72 7.53 -11.88 18.38
C LYS A 72 6.59 -11.36 19.47
N ASN A 73 5.75 -10.41 19.10
CA ASN A 73 4.82 -9.72 19.97
C ASN A 73 3.45 -9.83 19.32
N ASP A 74 2.68 -10.84 19.73
CA ASP A 74 1.31 -11.18 19.27
C ASP A 74 0.32 -10.00 19.35
N ALA A 75 0.76 -8.88 19.89
CA ALA A 75 0.01 -7.66 20.04
C ALA A 75 0.82 -6.41 19.66
N ALA A 76 0.09 -5.41 19.17
CA ALA A 76 0.56 -4.05 19.00
C ALA A 76 0.23 -3.21 20.24
N TRP A 77 1.10 -2.27 20.56
CA TRP A 77 1.02 -1.41 21.74
C TRP A 77 1.37 0.07 21.45
N PRO A 78 1.00 0.62 20.28
CA PRO A 78 1.24 2.03 20.01
C PRO A 78 0.34 2.91 20.90
N SER A 79 0.90 4.03 21.36
CA SER A 79 0.10 5.05 22.04
C SER A 79 -0.86 5.74 21.04
N ARG A 80 -1.91 6.38 21.55
CA ARG A 80 -2.85 7.09 20.67
C ARG A 80 -2.21 8.31 20.02
N GLU A 81 -1.28 8.93 20.73
CA GLU A 81 -0.46 10.05 20.30
C GLU A 81 0.46 9.64 19.15
N ARG A 82 1.06 8.44 19.24
CA ARG A 82 1.88 7.87 18.17
C ARG A 82 1.04 7.61 16.92
N LEU A 83 -0.09 6.92 17.06
CA LEU A 83 -1.02 6.68 15.95
C LEU A 83 -1.55 7.97 15.31
N ALA A 84 -1.80 8.99 16.13
CA ALA A 84 -2.22 10.31 15.65
C ALA A 84 -1.13 10.99 14.83
N ALA A 85 0.14 10.91 15.28
CA ALA A 85 1.27 11.45 14.54
C ALA A 85 1.49 10.71 13.21
N ASP A 86 1.49 9.38 13.22
CA ASP A 86 1.72 8.56 12.02
C ASP A 86 0.66 8.80 10.93
N LEU A 87 -0.60 9.00 11.34
CA LEU A 87 -1.73 9.21 10.44
C LEU A 87 -2.01 10.69 10.14
N GLY A 88 -1.36 11.63 10.85
CA GLY A 88 -1.68 13.06 10.79
C GLY A 88 -3.10 13.38 11.28
N TRP A 89 -3.62 12.62 12.24
CA TRP A 89 -5.00 12.72 12.73
C TRP A 89 -5.09 13.38 14.12
N SER A 90 -6.27 13.91 14.44
CA SER A 90 -6.56 14.30 15.82
C SER A 90 -6.68 13.08 16.75
N LEU A 91 -6.33 13.24 18.03
CA LEU A 91 -6.52 12.20 19.05
C LEU A 91 -7.97 11.71 19.14
N SER A 92 -8.94 12.62 18.94
CA SER A 92 -10.37 12.26 18.89
C SER A 92 -10.70 11.35 17.71
N SER A 93 -10.13 11.61 16.54
CA SER A 93 -10.34 10.78 15.35
C SER A 93 -9.75 9.38 15.56
N VAL A 94 -8.52 9.31 16.10
CA VAL A 94 -7.87 8.03 16.45
C VAL A 94 -8.71 7.26 17.46
N LYS A 95 -9.14 7.90 18.56
CA LYS A 95 -9.99 7.25 19.57
C LYS A 95 -11.28 6.69 18.95
N ARG A 96 -11.95 7.48 18.11
CA ARG A 96 -13.20 7.07 17.44
C ARG A 96 -12.96 5.89 16.49
N ALA A 97 -11.92 5.96 15.66
CA ALA A 97 -11.59 4.90 14.71
C ALA A 97 -11.19 3.60 15.41
N LEU A 98 -10.43 3.67 16.51
CA LEU A 98 -10.11 2.51 17.35
C LEU A 98 -11.34 1.90 18.00
N THR A 99 -12.23 2.72 18.55
CA THR A 99 -13.51 2.24 19.09
C THR A 99 -14.33 1.54 18.01
N LEU A 100 -14.33 2.08 16.79
CA LEU A 100 -15.02 1.47 15.66
C LEU A 100 -14.41 0.12 15.29
N ALA A 101 -13.07 0.04 15.17
CA ALA A 101 -12.36 -1.19 14.86
C ALA A 101 -12.64 -2.30 15.89
N ILE A 102 -12.72 -1.93 17.17
CA ILE A 102 -13.04 -2.87 18.25
C ILE A 102 -14.51 -3.30 18.19
N ALA A 103 -15.43 -2.36 17.97
CA ALA A 103 -16.86 -2.66 17.88
C ALA A 103 -17.17 -3.61 16.72
N TRP A 104 -16.50 -3.43 15.58
CA TRP A 104 -16.61 -4.31 14.41
C TRP A 104 -15.80 -5.61 14.54
N GLY A 105 -15.17 -5.87 15.69
CA GLY A 105 -14.47 -7.12 15.97
C GLY A 105 -13.15 -7.32 15.21
N TRP A 106 -12.62 -6.29 14.55
CA TRP A 106 -11.32 -6.37 13.85
C TRP A 106 -10.14 -6.32 14.82
N LEU A 107 -10.31 -5.65 15.96
CA LEU A 107 -9.29 -5.54 16.99
C LEU A 107 -9.86 -5.86 18.37
N THR A 108 -9.12 -6.64 19.15
CA THR A 108 -9.36 -6.78 20.58
C THR A 108 -8.43 -5.84 21.34
N ARG A 109 -8.96 -5.12 22.33
CA ARG A 109 -8.18 -4.21 23.18
C ARG A 109 -8.08 -4.73 24.61
N SER A 110 -6.87 -4.99 25.07
CA SER A 110 -6.58 -5.20 26.49
C SER A 110 -6.02 -3.91 27.12
N ARG A 111 -6.58 -3.51 28.26
CA ARG A 111 -6.10 -2.34 29.01
C ARG A 111 -5.09 -2.81 30.05
N ARG A 112 -3.89 -2.28 29.99
CA ARG A 112 -2.87 -2.44 31.02
C ARG A 112 -2.85 -1.20 31.92
N PRO A 113 -2.86 -1.34 33.25
CA PRO A 113 -2.70 -0.19 34.14
C PRO A 113 -1.30 0.42 33.93
N ASN A 114 -1.24 1.74 33.81
CA ASN A 114 0.00 2.53 33.64
C ASN A 114 0.82 2.24 32.36
N SER A 115 0.24 1.62 31.32
CA SER A 115 0.90 1.48 30.02
C SER A 115 -0.04 1.76 28.84
N SER A 116 0.52 1.80 27.63
CA SER A 116 -0.26 1.83 26.39
C SER A 116 -1.23 0.64 26.31
N ASN A 117 -2.36 0.85 25.63
CA ASN A 117 -3.30 -0.23 25.38
C ASN A 117 -2.66 -1.27 24.45
N GLU A 118 -3.02 -2.52 24.67
CA GLU A 118 -2.61 -3.64 23.83
C GLU A 118 -3.72 -3.95 22.84
N TYR A 119 -3.35 -4.10 21.57
CA TYR A 119 -4.23 -4.38 20.44
C TYR A 119 -3.82 -5.68 19.78
N ARG A 120 -4.76 -6.61 19.62
CA ARG A 120 -4.54 -7.90 18.95
C ARG A 120 -5.44 -8.02 17.73
N MET A 121 -5.00 -8.77 16.73
CA MET A 121 -5.84 -9.10 15.59
C MET A 121 -6.98 -10.03 16.05
N SER A 122 -8.19 -9.68 15.65
CA SER A 122 -9.37 -10.48 15.89
C SER A 122 -10.27 -10.44 14.66
N TYR A 123 -11.24 -11.34 14.62
CA TYR A 123 -12.39 -11.20 13.73
C TYR A 123 -13.66 -11.61 14.44
N SER A 124 -14.77 -10.99 14.04
CA SER A 124 -16.09 -11.60 14.13
C SER A 124 -16.36 -12.38 12.84
N HIS A 125 -16.81 -13.63 12.98
CA HIS A 125 -17.19 -14.49 11.84
C HIS A 125 -18.35 -13.90 11.06
N GLU A 126 -19.32 -13.31 11.76
CA GLU A 126 -20.45 -12.60 11.16
C GLU A 126 -19.96 -11.39 10.34
N VAL A 127 -19.07 -10.56 10.89
CA VAL A 127 -18.51 -9.40 10.18
C VAL A 127 -17.73 -9.83 8.95
N ARG A 128 -16.90 -10.87 9.09
CA ARG A 128 -16.11 -11.39 7.97
C ARG A 128 -17.02 -11.88 6.84
N SER A 129 -18.03 -12.67 7.17
CA SER A 129 -19.01 -13.19 6.21
C SER A 129 -19.77 -12.06 5.50
N LEU A 130 -20.18 -11.03 6.26
CA LEU A 130 -20.83 -9.84 5.72
C LEU A 130 -19.93 -9.10 4.74
N VAL A 131 -18.66 -8.88 5.08
CA VAL A 131 -17.70 -8.18 4.23
C VAL A 131 -17.38 -8.95 2.96
N VAL A 132 -17.25 -10.28 3.05
CA VAL A 132 -17.06 -11.14 1.88
C VAL A 132 -18.26 -11.04 0.95
N ARG A 133 -19.48 -11.12 1.49
CA ARG A 133 -20.72 -10.97 0.71
C ARG A 133 -20.79 -9.60 0.03
N TRP A 134 -20.61 -8.51 0.78
CA TRP A 134 -20.59 -7.15 0.22
C TRP A 134 -19.53 -6.93 -0.85
N HIS A 135 -18.41 -7.63 -0.76
CA HIS A 135 -17.39 -7.58 -1.79
C HIS A 135 -17.82 -8.34 -3.05
N ALA A 136 -18.39 -9.53 -2.90
CA ALA A 136 -18.94 -10.30 -4.02
C ALA A 136 -20.06 -9.52 -4.74
N ASP A 137 -21.00 -8.93 -3.98
CA ASP A 137 -22.11 -8.15 -4.53
C ASP A 137 -21.61 -6.95 -5.35
N ARG A 138 -20.59 -6.22 -4.85
CA ARG A 138 -20.00 -5.09 -5.59
C ARG A 138 -19.28 -5.51 -6.87
N ILE A 139 -18.64 -6.68 -6.88
CA ILE A 139 -18.01 -7.22 -8.09
C ILE A 139 -19.09 -7.58 -9.10
N ALA A 140 -20.13 -8.30 -8.68
CA ALA A 140 -21.25 -8.67 -9.55
C ALA A 140 -21.95 -7.43 -10.13
N ASP A 141 -22.20 -6.41 -9.31
CA ASP A 141 -22.76 -5.13 -9.76
C ASP A 141 -21.86 -4.42 -10.78
N PHE A 142 -20.55 -4.45 -10.58
CA PHE A 142 -19.59 -3.87 -11.52
C PHE A 142 -19.59 -4.60 -12.85
N GLU A 143 -19.60 -5.94 -12.83
CA GLU A 143 -19.65 -6.79 -14.02
C GLU A 143 -20.97 -6.60 -14.79
N ALA A 144 -22.10 -6.53 -14.10
CA ALA A 144 -23.40 -6.25 -14.70
C ALA A 144 -23.44 -4.86 -15.38
N ARG A 145 -22.87 -3.84 -14.74
CA ARG A 145 -22.73 -2.49 -15.33
C ARG A 145 -21.79 -2.48 -16.54
N ALA A 146 -20.73 -3.28 -16.51
CA ALA A 146 -19.82 -3.42 -17.64
C ALA A 146 -20.49 -4.12 -18.84
N ALA A 147 -21.28 -5.17 -18.58
CA ALA A 147 -22.03 -5.90 -19.60
C ALA A 147 -23.08 -5.00 -20.28
N THR A 148 -23.91 -4.30 -19.49
CA THR A 148 -24.92 -3.35 -20.01
C THR A 148 -24.29 -2.22 -20.83
N LYS A 149 -23.12 -1.69 -20.41
CA LYS A 149 -22.38 -0.69 -21.19
C LYS A 149 -21.88 -1.25 -22.52
N LYS A 150 -21.41 -2.50 -22.55
CA LYS A 150 -20.97 -3.17 -23.78
C LYS A 150 -22.13 -3.39 -24.74
N GLU A 151 -23.29 -3.81 -24.24
CA GLU A 151 -24.52 -3.97 -25.04
C GLU A 151 -25.02 -2.63 -25.59
N ALA A 152 -25.04 -1.56 -24.78
CA ALA A 152 -25.40 -0.23 -25.25
C ALA A 152 -24.42 0.30 -26.33
N GLY A 153 -23.13 0.05 -26.17
CA GLY A 153 -22.11 0.37 -27.19
C GLY A 153 -22.30 -0.42 -28.49
N ALA A 154 -22.61 -1.72 -28.39
CA ALA A 154 -22.90 -2.57 -29.55
C ALA A 154 -24.18 -2.15 -30.29
N SER A 155 -25.23 -1.79 -29.55
CA SER A 155 -26.50 -1.29 -30.11
C SER A 155 -26.32 0.08 -30.78
N SER A 156 -25.52 0.98 -30.19
CA SER A 156 -25.17 2.27 -30.81
C SER A 156 -24.30 2.12 -32.07
N ALA A 157 -23.39 1.14 -32.10
CA ALA A 157 -22.60 0.82 -33.28
C ALA A 157 -23.47 0.23 -34.41
N ARG A 158 -24.48 -0.58 -34.08
CA ARG A 158 -25.43 -1.13 -35.07
C ARG A 158 -26.31 -0.06 -35.71
N LEU A 159 -26.80 0.91 -34.92
CA LEU A 159 -27.60 2.04 -35.45
C LEU A 159 -26.79 2.99 -36.35
N ARG A 160 -25.47 3.08 -36.18
CA ARG A 160 -24.58 3.83 -37.11
C ARG A 160 -24.23 3.08 -38.39
N SER A 161 -24.54 1.78 -38.46
CA SER A 161 -24.15 0.91 -39.58
C SER A 161 -25.31 0.63 -40.55
N GLU A 162 -26.46 1.29 -40.40
CA GLU A 162 -27.49 1.22 -41.43
C GLU A 162 -27.03 2.00 -42.67
N PRO A 163 -27.01 1.36 -43.86
CA PRO A 163 -26.72 2.05 -45.10
C PRO A 163 -27.92 2.93 -45.43
N SER A 164 -27.83 4.23 -45.13
CA SER A 164 -28.74 5.20 -45.72
C SER A 164 -28.42 5.25 -47.22
N GLU A 165 -29.30 4.68 -48.04
CA GLU A 165 -29.31 4.94 -49.48
C GLU A 165 -29.39 6.46 -49.71
N SER A 166 -28.49 6.93 -50.56
CA SER A 166 -28.26 8.32 -50.96
C SER A 166 -29.48 8.95 -51.67
N PRO A 167 -29.49 10.28 -51.82
CA PRO A 167 -29.19 10.73 -53.18
C PRO A 167 -28.06 11.74 -53.27
N ASP A 168 -27.29 11.51 -54.33
CA ASP A 168 -26.31 12.34 -55.01
C ASP A 168 -26.63 13.85 -54.97
N VAL A 169 -25.70 14.64 -54.44
CA VAL A 169 -25.51 16.02 -54.88
C VAL A 169 -24.01 16.30 -54.96
N SER A 170 -23.49 16.08 -56.14
CA SER A 170 -22.24 16.63 -56.67
C SER A 170 -22.02 18.10 -56.28
N HIS A 171 -21.05 18.39 -55.42
CA HIS A 171 -20.29 19.66 -55.42
C HIS A 171 -18.96 19.51 -54.65
N PRO A 172 -17.82 19.93 -55.24
CA PRO A 172 -16.52 19.87 -54.58
C PRO A 172 -16.29 21.14 -53.77
N THR A 173 -16.12 21.02 -52.46
CA THR A 173 -15.49 22.08 -51.68
C THR A 173 -14.54 21.47 -50.67
N ALA A 174 -13.29 21.37 -51.11
CA ALA A 174 -12.15 21.22 -50.22
C ALA A 174 -12.11 22.45 -49.30
N GLN A 175 -12.37 22.26 -48.01
CA GLN A 175 -11.87 23.15 -46.98
C GLN A 175 -11.12 22.32 -45.95
N VAL A 176 -9.85 22.09 -46.28
CA VAL A 176 -8.80 21.84 -45.29
C VAL A 176 -8.73 23.09 -44.42
N ARG A 177 -9.33 23.05 -43.23
CA ARG A 177 -9.03 24.05 -42.19
C ARG A 177 -7.64 23.77 -41.67
N ALA A 178 -6.69 24.59 -42.11
CA ALA A 178 -5.39 24.74 -41.48
C ALA A 178 -5.59 25.17 -40.01
N VAL A 179 -5.00 24.40 -39.09
CA VAL A 179 -4.89 24.79 -37.68
C VAL A 179 -3.77 25.83 -37.61
N HIS A 180 -4.14 27.05 -37.23
CA HIS A 180 -3.21 28.16 -37.05
C HIS A 180 -2.17 27.88 -35.96
N GLY A 181 -0.98 28.43 -36.17
CA GLY A 181 0.26 28.13 -35.47
C GLY A 181 0.22 28.31 -33.95
N VAL A 182 0.70 27.28 -33.27
CA VAL A 182 1.19 27.38 -31.89
C VAL A 182 2.69 27.66 -31.98
N ARG A 183 3.08 28.85 -31.55
CA ARG A 183 4.47 29.29 -31.42
C ARG A 183 5.11 28.56 -30.24
N PRO A 184 6.20 27.80 -30.38
CA PRO A 184 6.90 27.26 -29.23
C PRO A 184 7.71 28.38 -28.57
N GLU A 185 7.33 28.79 -27.36
CA GLU A 185 8.20 29.57 -26.48
C GLU A 185 9.33 28.68 -25.94
N PRO A 186 10.59 29.15 -25.90
CA PRO A 186 11.66 28.43 -25.24
C PRO A 186 11.50 28.54 -23.72
N LEU A 187 11.15 27.42 -23.07
CA LEU A 187 11.24 27.29 -21.62
C LEU A 187 12.72 27.38 -21.22
N THR A 188 13.08 28.52 -20.63
CA THR A 188 14.40 28.76 -20.07
C THR A 188 14.40 28.22 -18.64
N CYS A 189 15.04 27.07 -18.41
CA CYS A 189 15.24 26.52 -17.08
C CYS A 189 16.39 27.27 -16.37
N PRO A 190 16.21 27.78 -15.14
CA PRO A 190 17.34 28.25 -14.36
C PRO A 190 18.18 27.06 -13.89
N VAL A 191 19.44 27.06 -14.32
CA VAL A 191 20.52 26.21 -13.82
C VAL A 191 20.72 26.50 -12.33
N SER A 192 20.36 25.56 -11.47
CA SER A 192 20.81 25.57 -10.07
C SER A 192 22.12 24.81 -9.99
N SER A 193 23.17 25.55 -9.69
CA SER A 193 24.54 25.09 -9.47
C SER A 193 24.61 24.00 -8.40
N PHE A 194 25.26 22.90 -8.78
CA PHE A 194 25.87 21.92 -7.90
C PHE A 194 26.85 22.60 -6.94
N ILE A 195 26.74 22.33 -5.65
CA ILE A 195 27.86 22.42 -4.71
C ILE A 195 27.92 21.10 -3.95
N ASP A 196 29.12 20.54 -3.99
CA ASP A 196 29.64 19.28 -3.46
C ASP A 196 29.72 19.30 -1.91
N PRO A 197 29.38 18.22 -1.19
CA PRO A 197 29.69 18.10 0.23
C PRO A 197 30.79 17.06 0.46
N GLU A 198 32.03 17.51 0.62
CA GLU A 198 33.06 16.71 1.29
C GLU A 198 33.52 17.37 2.59
N ASP A 199 33.66 16.47 3.57
CA ASP A 199 34.61 16.46 4.67
C ASP A 199 34.31 17.29 5.92
N ARG A 200 33.80 16.62 6.96
CA ARG A 200 34.43 16.61 8.29
C ARG A 200 34.21 15.27 9.01
N SER A 201 35.32 14.58 9.19
CA SER A 201 35.52 13.37 9.98
C SER A 201 35.61 13.64 11.48
N GLU A 202 35.26 12.61 12.28
CA GLU A 202 35.81 12.20 13.60
C GLU A 202 35.62 13.18 14.80
N THR A 203 35.27 12.79 16.03
CA THR A 203 35.55 11.63 16.90
C THR A 203 34.52 11.55 18.04
N GLU A 204 34.01 10.38 18.43
CA GLU A 204 34.14 9.86 19.81
C GLU A 204 33.61 8.42 19.93
N ARG A 205 34.46 7.59 20.51
CA ARG A 205 34.37 6.13 20.74
C ARG A 205 34.19 6.01 22.27
N LEU A 206 33.28 5.22 22.83
CA LEU A 206 33.50 3.81 23.19
C LEU A 206 32.28 3.29 23.97
N GLY A 207 31.94 2.05 23.69
CA GLY A 207 30.98 1.22 24.44
C GLY A 207 31.01 -0.16 23.81
N GLU A 208 32.05 -0.93 24.14
CA GLU A 208 32.23 -2.31 23.70
C GLU A 208 31.14 -3.20 24.31
N ALA A 209 30.51 -4.03 23.47
CA ALA A 209 29.86 -5.26 23.90
C ALA A 209 29.87 -6.26 22.74
N GLU A 210 30.78 -7.21 22.88
CA GLU A 210 30.72 -8.62 22.49
C GLU A 210 30.33 -9.05 21.07
N GLN A 211 31.20 -9.93 20.57
CA GLN A 211 31.18 -10.57 19.27
C GLN A 211 30.09 -11.65 19.21
N ASP A 212 29.09 -11.48 18.36
CA ASP A 212 28.30 -12.58 17.79
C ASP A 212 28.70 -12.78 16.32
N MET A 213 29.91 -13.31 16.10
CA MET A 213 30.49 -13.57 14.78
C MET A 213 29.97 -14.85 14.10
N ALA A 214 28.67 -15.15 14.26
CA ALA A 214 28.01 -16.25 13.57
C ALA A 214 26.73 -15.80 12.82
N SER A 215 25.98 -14.83 13.36
CA SER A 215 24.69 -14.41 12.78
C SER A 215 24.83 -13.46 11.58
N GLY A 216 25.89 -12.65 11.54
CA GLY A 216 26.11 -11.65 10.49
C GLY A 216 26.46 -12.25 9.12
N PHE A 217 27.13 -13.42 9.09
CA PHE A 217 27.45 -14.10 7.83
C PHE A 217 26.23 -14.81 7.24
N GLU A 218 25.38 -15.39 8.07
CA GLU A 218 24.13 -16.02 7.62
C GLU A 218 23.12 -14.98 7.13
N GLN A 219 22.99 -13.83 7.82
CA GLN A 219 22.13 -12.73 7.37
C GLN A 219 22.61 -12.11 6.05
N LYS A 220 23.93 -11.87 5.90
CA LYS A 220 24.52 -11.37 4.65
C LYS A 220 24.41 -12.35 3.49
N LYS A 221 24.45 -13.66 3.78
CA LYS A 221 24.23 -14.70 2.77
C LYS A 221 22.76 -14.76 2.36
N ALA A 222 21.84 -14.68 3.33
CA ALA A 222 20.41 -14.63 3.06
C ALA A 222 20.00 -13.39 2.26
N SER A 223 20.52 -12.20 2.60
CA SER A 223 20.24 -10.96 1.85
C SER A 223 20.86 -10.97 0.45
N ARG A 224 22.04 -11.59 0.28
CA ARG A 224 22.64 -11.82 -1.04
C ARG A 224 21.79 -12.72 -1.92
N ASP A 225 21.35 -13.86 -1.41
CA ASP A 225 20.54 -14.83 -2.17
C ASP A 225 19.17 -14.23 -2.53
N GLU A 226 18.61 -13.38 -1.65
CA GLU A 226 17.36 -12.67 -1.89
C GLU A 226 17.49 -11.58 -2.97
N VAL A 227 18.59 -10.81 -2.97
CA VAL A 227 18.91 -9.84 -4.04
C VAL A 227 19.07 -10.55 -5.39
N ILE A 228 19.80 -11.66 -5.42
CA ILE A 228 20.01 -12.48 -6.62
C ILE A 228 18.66 -12.97 -7.15
N SER A 229 17.80 -13.52 -6.29
CA SER A 229 16.47 -13.96 -6.67
C SER A 229 15.63 -12.84 -7.29
N ILE A 230 15.63 -11.62 -6.74
CA ILE A 230 14.87 -10.49 -7.31
C ILE A 230 15.44 -10.02 -8.65
N LEU A 231 16.77 -9.99 -8.79
CA LEU A 231 17.41 -9.67 -10.08
C LEU A 231 16.91 -10.63 -11.17
N GLY A 232 16.73 -11.91 -10.84
CA GLY A 232 16.21 -12.95 -11.73
C GLY A 232 14.68 -13.14 -11.73
N ARG A 233 13.90 -12.24 -11.13
CA ARG A 233 12.42 -12.36 -11.01
C ARG A 233 11.93 -13.64 -10.33
N GLY A 234 12.70 -14.16 -9.36
CA GLY A 234 12.41 -15.40 -8.65
C GLY A 234 13.18 -16.61 -9.19
N ASP A 235 13.86 -16.48 -10.33
CA ASP A 235 14.79 -17.49 -10.86
C ASP A 235 16.21 -17.17 -10.41
N VAL A 236 16.82 -18.09 -9.65
CA VAL A 236 18.15 -17.90 -9.07
C VAL A 236 19.24 -17.94 -10.15
N GLU A 237 19.13 -18.79 -11.16
CA GLU A 237 20.15 -18.92 -12.22
C GLU A 237 20.17 -17.67 -13.11
N ALA A 238 18.99 -17.17 -13.48
CA ALA A 238 18.87 -15.89 -14.20
C ALA A 238 19.38 -14.71 -13.35
N GLY A 239 19.13 -14.75 -12.04
CA GLY A 239 19.61 -13.76 -11.08
C GLY A 239 21.13 -13.71 -10.98
N GLU A 240 21.78 -14.88 -10.95
CA GLU A 240 23.24 -14.99 -10.92
C GLU A 240 23.88 -14.44 -12.20
N GLN A 241 23.26 -14.66 -13.36
CA GLN A 241 23.74 -14.13 -14.64
C GLN A 241 23.66 -12.58 -14.69
N VAL A 242 22.59 -12.00 -14.15
CA VAL A 242 22.45 -10.55 -13.99
C VAL A 242 23.42 -10.00 -12.94
N ALA A 243 23.64 -10.73 -11.84
CA ALA A 243 24.60 -10.34 -10.80
C ALA A 243 26.05 -10.37 -11.31
N ALA A 244 26.40 -11.36 -12.15
CA ALA A 244 27.71 -11.48 -12.78
C ALA A 244 28.00 -10.32 -13.75
N THR A 245 26.97 -9.82 -14.44
CA THR A 245 27.07 -8.67 -15.37
C THR A 245 27.10 -7.32 -14.64
N LEU A 246 26.44 -7.20 -13.48
CA LEU A 246 26.54 -6.02 -12.60
C LEU A 246 27.92 -5.86 -11.93
N GLY A 247 28.62 -6.97 -11.72
CA GLY A 247 29.91 -7.01 -11.04
C GLY A 247 29.80 -6.97 -9.51
N PRO A 248 30.87 -7.40 -8.80
CA PRO A 248 30.82 -7.67 -7.36
C PRO A 248 30.61 -6.41 -6.50
N ALA A 249 31.12 -5.25 -6.92
CA ALA A 249 30.98 -4.00 -6.18
C ALA A 249 29.53 -3.49 -6.18
N ARG A 250 28.84 -3.55 -7.32
CA ARG A 250 27.44 -3.12 -7.43
C ARG A 250 26.50 -4.09 -6.72
N LEU A 251 26.77 -5.39 -6.80
CA LEU A 251 26.05 -6.40 -6.03
C LEU A 251 26.25 -6.20 -4.53
N GLY A 252 27.49 -5.96 -4.07
CA GLY A 252 27.79 -5.68 -2.67
C GLY A 252 27.06 -4.45 -2.14
N TYR A 253 26.96 -3.39 -2.95
CA TYR A 253 26.14 -2.21 -2.63
C TYR A 253 24.66 -2.57 -2.45
N LEU A 254 24.06 -3.33 -3.37
CA LEU A 254 22.65 -3.74 -3.27
C LEU A 254 22.38 -4.59 -2.02
N VAL A 255 23.29 -5.50 -1.68
CA VAL A 255 23.20 -6.32 -0.46
C VAL A 255 23.30 -5.45 0.79
N SER A 256 24.25 -4.49 0.82
CA SER A 256 24.36 -3.55 1.94
C SER A 256 23.13 -2.65 2.09
N LEU A 257 22.50 -2.27 0.97
CA LEU A 257 21.29 -1.47 0.95
C LEU A 257 20.09 -2.26 1.50
N VAL A 258 20.00 -3.55 1.16
CA VAL A 258 19.01 -4.47 1.76
C VAL A 258 19.24 -4.63 3.26
N ASP A 259 20.50 -4.78 3.70
CA ASP A 259 20.82 -4.91 5.12
C ASP A 259 20.44 -3.64 5.93
N GLN A 260 20.55 -2.45 5.32
CA GLN A 260 20.27 -1.17 5.96
C GLN A 260 18.79 -0.76 5.92
N GLU A 261 18.14 -0.91 4.76
CA GLU A 261 16.79 -0.38 4.51
C GLU A 261 15.72 -1.47 4.40
N GLY A 262 16.14 -2.74 4.41
CA GLY A 262 15.29 -3.88 4.10
C GLY A 262 14.95 -3.99 2.61
N MET A 263 14.39 -5.14 2.24
CA MET A 263 14.06 -5.46 0.84
C MET A 263 13.13 -4.46 0.16
N VAL A 264 12.23 -3.82 0.93
CA VAL A 264 11.28 -2.84 0.40
C VAL A 264 11.96 -1.51 0.05
N GLY A 265 12.94 -1.07 0.87
CA GLY A 265 13.72 0.14 0.59
C GLY A 265 14.65 -0.06 -0.61
N ALA A 266 15.34 -1.20 -0.66
CA ALA A 266 16.27 -1.53 -1.73
C ALA A 266 15.59 -1.92 -3.06
N HIS A 267 14.28 -2.22 -3.07
CA HIS A 267 13.58 -2.79 -4.23
C HIS A 267 13.76 -1.96 -5.51
N ARG A 268 13.65 -0.63 -5.39
CA ARG A 268 13.81 0.28 -6.53
C ARG A 268 15.23 0.22 -7.11
N ALA A 269 16.25 0.24 -6.25
CA ALA A 269 17.64 0.18 -6.67
C ALA A 269 17.99 -1.17 -7.34
N ILE A 270 17.40 -2.27 -6.86
CA ILE A 270 17.56 -3.61 -7.47
C ILE A 270 16.92 -3.66 -8.87
N LEU A 271 15.72 -3.08 -9.05
CA LEU A 271 15.08 -3.01 -10.36
C LEU A 271 15.82 -2.10 -11.34
N GLU A 272 16.33 -0.96 -10.89
CA GLU A 272 17.15 -0.06 -11.70
C GLU A 272 18.46 -0.75 -12.13
N ALA A 273 19.12 -1.46 -11.22
CA ALA A 273 20.32 -2.25 -11.53
C ALA A 273 20.01 -3.32 -12.59
N ARG A 274 18.91 -4.07 -12.45
CA ARG A 274 18.50 -5.04 -13.47
C ARG A 274 18.26 -4.40 -14.84
N ASN A 275 17.56 -3.27 -14.88
CA ASN A 275 17.24 -2.58 -16.12
C ASN A 275 18.49 -1.98 -16.80
N SER A 276 19.54 -1.68 -16.03
CA SER A 276 20.84 -1.25 -16.59
C SER A 276 21.60 -2.36 -17.32
N VAL A 277 21.23 -3.62 -17.07
CA VAL A 277 21.85 -4.82 -17.68
C VAL A 277 20.99 -5.40 -18.80
N ALA A 278 19.68 -5.13 -18.81
CA ALA A 278 18.79 -5.65 -19.85
C ALA A 278 19.13 -5.02 -21.22
N PRO A 279 19.35 -5.82 -22.29
CA PRO A 279 19.48 -5.26 -23.63
C PRO A 279 18.15 -4.65 -24.05
N HIS A 280 18.19 -3.40 -24.53
CA HIS A 280 17.05 -2.74 -25.16
C HIS A 280 16.53 -3.62 -26.31
N HIS A 281 15.34 -4.20 -26.14
CA HIS A 281 14.53 -4.82 -27.17
C HIS A 281 13.16 -4.15 -27.19
#